data_AF-A0AAN8H5W4-F1
#
_entry.id   AF-A0AAN8H5W4-F1
#
_cell.length_a   1.000
_cell.length_b   1.000
_cell.length_c   1.000
_cell.angle_alpha   90.00
_cell.angle_beta   90.00
_cell.angle_gamma   90.00
#
_symmetry.space_group_name_H-M   'P 1'
#
loop_
_entity.id
_entity.type
_entity.pdbx_description
1 polymer ?
#
loop_
_entity_poly.entity_id
_entity_poly.type
_entity_poly.pdbx_seq_one_letter_code
_entity_poly.pdbx_strand_id
1 'polypeptide(L)'
;MRAAIEEYRQIIEGGGVPQLRLLARAWTVPKSTLQRRVKGNGHFNNTMGRKPFLPEKDEADLEEMIATLGKRGFPLRLDDIRKLAFQFADFTQITKKAGYRCV
;
A
#
# COMPACT_ATOMS: atom_id res chain seq x y z
N MET A 1 8.55 -10.46 19.47
CA MET A 1 8.92 -10.20 18.06
C MET A 1 9.07 -8.71 17.71
N ARG A 2 8.28 -7.78 18.28
CA ARG A 2 8.47 -6.32 18.06
C ARG A 2 9.87 -5.85 18.47
N ALA A 3 10.32 -6.24 19.66
CA ALA A 3 11.67 -5.95 20.14
C ALA A 3 12.80 -6.46 19.22
N ALA A 4 12.65 -7.65 18.62
CA ALA A 4 13.62 -8.18 17.65
C ALA A 4 13.71 -7.34 16.35
N ILE A 5 12.63 -6.66 15.96
CA ILE A 5 12.60 -5.76 14.81
C ILE A 5 13.19 -4.40 15.18
N GLU A 6 12.96 -3.93 16.39
CA GLU A 6 13.54 -2.68 16.92
C GLU A 6 15.06 -2.79 17.05
N GLU A 7 15.58 -3.87 17.63
CA GLU A 7 17.04 -4.11 17.68
C GLU A 7 17.65 -4.22 16.28
N TYR A 8 16.96 -4.88 15.34
CA TYR A 8 17.40 -4.94 13.95
C TYR A 8 17.55 -3.53 13.34
N ARG A 9 16.61 -2.62 13.63
CA ARG A 9 16.63 -1.23 13.14
C ARG A 9 17.75 -0.43 13.79
N GLN A 10 17.95 -0.57 15.11
CA GLN A 10 19.02 0.10 15.84
C GLN A 10 20.41 -0.25 15.31
N ILE A 11 20.65 -1.52 14.94
CA ILE A 11 21.93 -1.96 14.36
C ILE A 11 22.17 -1.29 12.98
N ILE A 12 21.11 -1.15 12.17
CA ILE A 12 21.19 -0.48 10.86
C ILE A 12 21.44 1.01 11.02
N GLU A 13 20.71 1.66 11.92
CA GLU A 13 20.87 3.10 12.21
C GLU A 13 22.26 3.41 12.77
N GLY A 14 22.85 2.48 13.52
CA GLY A 14 24.25 2.53 13.97
C GLY A 14 25.29 2.19 12.89
N GLY A 15 24.89 1.99 11.62
CA GLY A 15 25.80 1.69 10.51
C GLY A 15 26.37 0.27 10.50
N GLY A 16 25.85 -0.63 11.34
CA GLY A 16 26.28 -2.02 11.44
C GLY A 16 25.57 -2.95 10.46
N VAL A 17 26.17 -4.11 10.19
CA VAL A 17 25.54 -5.18 9.39
C VAL A 17 24.82 -6.15 10.34
N PRO A 18 23.47 -6.17 10.40
CA PRO A 18 22.74 -7.03 11.32
C PRO A 18 22.85 -8.51 10.94
N GLN A 19 23.36 -9.32 11.86
CA GLN A 19 23.43 -10.77 11.72
C GLN A 19 22.09 -11.42 12.06
N LEU A 20 21.18 -11.49 11.09
CA LEU A 20 19.80 -12.03 11.22
C LEU A 20 19.72 -13.39 11.96
N ARG A 21 20.71 -14.27 11.79
CA ARG A 21 20.74 -15.57 12.45
C ARG A 21 20.98 -15.48 13.96
N LEU A 22 21.84 -14.56 14.40
CA LEU A 22 22.14 -14.34 15.81
C LEU A 22 20.95 -13.68 16.50
N LEU A 23 20.37 -12.68 15.85
CA LEU A 23 19.18 -11.97 16.34
C LEU A 23 17.97 -12.91 16.44
N ALA A 24 17.75 -13.78 15.45
CA ALA A 24 16.71 -14.80 15.48
C ALA A 24 16.88 -15.78 16.67
N ARG A 25 18.13 -16.18 16.97
CA ARG A 25 18.44 -17.03 18.12
C ARG A 25 18.22 -16.32 19.45
N ALA A 26 18.70 -15.09 19.59
CA ALA A 26 18.55 -14.29 20.82
C ALA A 26 17.07 -14.11 21.20
N TRP A 27 16.22 -13.89 20.19
CA TRP A 27 14.79 -13.65 20.39
C TRP A 27 13.90 -14.89 20.28
N THR A 28 14.47 -16.09 20.08
CA THR A 28 13.72 -17.34 19.86
C THR A 28 12.66 -17.20 18.76
N VAL A 29 13.03 -16.57 17.64
CA VAL A 29 12.15 -16.39 16.48
C VAL A 29 12.73 -17.16 15.29
N PRO A 30 11.93 -17.87 14.49
CA PRO A 30 12.44 -18.50 13.27
C PRO A 30 13.06 -17.46 12.33
N LYS A 31 14.24 -17.78 11.79
CA LYS A 31 14.98 -16.90 10.87
C LYS A 31 14.12 -16.45 9.68
N SER A 32 13.38 -17.38 9.08
CA SER A 32 12.48 -17.10 7.94
C SER A 32 11.40 -16.08 8.30
N THR A 33 10.84 -16.18 9.50
CA THR A 33 9.83 -15.24 10.01
C THR A 33 10.41 -13.85 10.24
N LEU A 34 11.58 -13.77 10.89
CA LEU A 34 12.25 -12.48 11.13
C LEU A 34 12.65 -11.81 9.81
N GLN A 35 13.25 -12.58 8.90
CA GLN A 35 13.63 -12.11 7.57
C GLN A 35 12.42 -11.62 6.76
N ARG A 36 11.29 -12.34 6.78
CA ARG A 36 10.06 -11.93 6.11
C ARG A 36 9.53 -10.59 6.63
N ARG A 37 9.56 -10.39 7.95
CA ARG A 37 9.06 -9.15 8.57
C ARG A 37 9.99 -7.97 8.36
N VAL A 38 11.29 -8.19 8.47
CA VAL A 38 12.32 -7.18 8.22
C VAL A 38 12.28 -6.68 6.78
N LYS A 39 12.12 -7.57 5.81
CA LYS A 39 12.06 -7.22 4.37
C LYS A 39 10.75 -6.53 3.96
N GLY A 40 9.79 -6.31 4.87
CA GLY A 40 8.54 -5.62 4.56
C GLY A 40 7.46 -6.48 3.89
N ASN A 41 7.71 -7.76 3.60
CA ASN A 41 6.72 -8.69 3.01
C ASN A 41 5.58 -9.10 3.98
N GLY A 42 5.41 -8.37 5.09
CA GLY A 42 4.38 -8.57 6.10
C GLY A 42 3.17 -7.65 5.93
N HIS A 43 3.29 -6.56 5.18
CA HIS A 43 2.16 -5.73 4.83
C HIS A 43 1.54 -6.30 3.56
N PHE A 44 0.41 -6.96 3.71
CA PHE A 44 -0.51 -7.28 2.61
C PHE A 44 -1.12 -5.98 2.06
N ASN A 45 -0.30 -5.03 1.58
CA ASN A 45 -0.78 -3.82 0.91
C ASN A 45 -1.18 -4.18 -0.53
N ASN A 46 -2.14 -5.09 -0.68
CA ASN A 46 -2.71 -5.62 -1.94
C ASN A 46 -1.99 -6.83 -2.52
N THR A 47 -2.26 -8.04 -2.02
CA THR A 47 -1.92 -9.26 -2.79
C THR A 47 -2.85 -10.44 -2.57
N MET A 48 -4.16 -10.18 -2.58
CA MET A 48 -5.14 -11.16 -3.04
C MET A 48 -5.97 -10.47 -4.13
N GLY A 49 -5.54 -10.63 -5.40
CA GLY A 49 -6.24 -10.05 -6.54
C GLY A 49 -5.31 -9.43 -7.59
N ARG A 50 -5.91 -8.91 -8.67
CA ARG A 50 -5.19 -8.14 -9.68
C ARG A 50 -4.62 -6.88 -9.06
N LYS A 51 -3.42 -6.49 -9.48
CA LYS A 51 -2.80 -5.22 -9.07
C LYS A 51 -3.79 -4.09 -9.36
N PRO A 52 -4.16 -3.25 -8.37
CA PRO A 52 -5.03 -2.11 -8.61
C PRO A 52 -4.41 -1.22 -9.69
N PHE A 53 -5.28 -0.74 -10.57
CA PHE A 53 -4.86 0.03 -11.74
C PHE A 53 -4.54 1.48 -11.38
N LEU A 54 -5.29 2.06 -10.44
CA LEU A 54 -4.97 3.36 -9.89
C LEU A 54 -3.79 3.20 -8.92
N PRO A 55 -2.75 4.05 -9.02
CA PRO A 55 -1.76 4.16 -7.97
C PRO A 55 -2.40 4.73 -6.71
N GLU A 56 -1.86 4.36 -5.54
CA GLU A 56 -2.38 4.73 -4.22
C GLU A 56 -2.60 6.25 -4.04
N LYS A 57 -1.75 7.06 -4.67
CA LYS A 57 -1.90 8.52 -4.67
C LYS A 57 -3.17 8.99 -5.39
N ASP A 58 -3.45 8.43 -6.55
CA ASP A 58 -4.60 8.82 -7.36
C ASP A 58 -5.90 8.29 -6.74
N GLU A 59 -5.85 7.17 -6.01
CA GLU A 59 -6.97 6.69 -5.19
C GLU A 59 -7.28 7.66 -4.04
N ALA A 60 -6.26 8.18 -3.36
CA ALA A 60 -6.43 9.15 -2.28
C ALA A 60 -7.02 10.48 -2.79
N ASP A 61 -6.56 10.97 -3.95
CA ASP A 61 -7.09 12.19 -4.57
C ASP A 61 -8.57 12.03 -4.95
N LEU A 62 -8.96 10.84 -5.46
CA LEU A 62 -10.35 10.51 -5.77
C LEU A 62 -11.22 10.42 -4.51
N GLU A 63 -10.71 9.82 -3.44
CA GLU A 63 -11.39 9.72 -2.15
C GLU A 63 -11.66 11.11 -1.55
N GLU A 64 -10.67 12.00 -1.56
CA GLU A 64 -10.83 13.37 -1.07
C GLU A 64 -11.90 14.13 -1.85
N MET A 65 -11.92 13.98 -3.17
CA MET A 65 -12.96 14.59 -4.01
C MET A 65 -14.35 14.05 -3.68
N ILE A 66 -14.52 12.73 -3.50
CA ILE A 66 -15.82 12.15 -3.12
C ILE A 66 -16.25 12.63 -1.73
N ALA A 67 -15.32 12.69 -0.77
CA ALA A 67 -15.60 13.14 0.59
C ALA A 67 -16.00 14.63 0.62
N THR A 68 -15.35 15.48 -0.17
CA THR A 68 -15.71 16.91 -0.27
C THR A 68 -17.08 17.12 -0.93
N LEU A 69 -17.44 16.32 -1.94
CA LEU A 69 -18.77 16.34 -2.55
C LEU A 69 -19.86 15.90 -1.56
N GLY A 70 -19.60 14.85 -0.77
CA GLY A 70 -20.50 14.40 0.29
C GLY A 70 -20.72 15.47 1.37
N LYS A 71 -19.66 16.15 1.81
CA LYS A 71 -19.74 17.27 2.79
C LYS A 71 -20.54 18.46 2.27
N ARG A 72 -20.55 18.69 0.95
CA ARG A 72 -21.30 19.79 0.30
C ARG A 72 -22.77 19.45 0.07
N GLY A 73 -23.26 18.30 0.55
CA GLY A 73 -24.66 17.92 0.45
C GLY A 73 -25.02 17.19 -0.84
N PHE A 74 -24.03 16.68 -1.58
CA PHE A 74 -24.26 15.80 -2.74
C PHE A 74 -24.03 14.33 -2.33
N PRO A 75 -25.08 13.60 -1.89
CA PRO A 75 -24.96 12.18 -1.61
C PRO A 75 -24.79 11.43 -2.93
N LEU A 76 -23.56 11.00 -3.22
CA LEU A 76 -23.26 10.20 -4.41
C LEU A 76 -23.71 8.76 -4.19
N ARG A 77 -24.44 8.19 -5.16
CA ARG A 77 -24.73 6.77 -5.18
C ARG A 77 -23.52 6.01 -5.71
N LEU A 78 -23.50 4.69 -5.48
CA LEU A 78 -22.42 3.82 -5.94
C LEU A 78 -22.20 3.91 -7.47
N ASP A 79 -23.29 4.05 -8.25
CA ASP A 79 -23.21 4.20 -9.70
C ASP A 79 -22.58 5.54 -10.12
N ASP A 80 -22.83 6.61 -9.37
CA ASP A 80 -22.24 7.92 -9.62
C ASP A 80 -20.75 7.90 -9.31
N ILE A 81 -20.36 7.28 -8.19
CA ILE A 81 -18.95 7.08 -7.82
C ILE A 81 -18.22 6.29 -8.91
N ARG A 82 -18.83 5.24 -9.45
CA ARG A 82 -18.24 4.43 -10.52
C ARG A 82 -18.03 5.25 -11.80
N LYS A 83 -19.04 6.02 -12.24
CA LYS A 83 -18.91 6.92 -13.39
C LYS A 83 -17.82 7.97 -13.18
N LEU A 84 -17.76 8.54 -11.98
CA LEU A 84 -16.78 9.55 -11.61
C LEU A 84 -15.36 8.96 -11.62
N ALA A 85 -15.17 7.75 -11.11
CA ALA A 85 -13.89 7.05 -11.16
C ALA A 85 -13.39 6.85 -12.61
N PHE A 86 -14.29 6.47 -13.53
CA PHE A 86 -13.93 6.34 -14.96
C PHE A 86 -13.59 7.69 -15.59
N GLN A 87 -14.39 8.74 -15.33
CA GLN A 87 -14.10 10.09 -15.80
C GLN A 87 -12.75 10.58 -15.28
N PHE A 88 -12.47 10.38 -13.99
CA PHE A 88 -11.21 10.73 -13.36
C PHE A 88 -10.03 10.00 -14.01
N ALA A 89 -10.17 8.71 -14.29
CA ALA A 89 -9.14 7.91 -14.97
C ALA A 89 -8.86 8.40 -16.41
N ASP A 90 -9.88 8.90 -17.11
CA ASP A 90 -9.73 9.52 -18.43
C ASP A 90 -9.05 10.88 -18.36
N PHE A 91 -9.40 11.74 -17.38
CA PHE A 91 -8.76 13.04 -17.15
C PHE A 91 -7.27 12.91 -16.80
N THR A 92 -6.95 11.95 -15.94
CA THR A 92 -5.58 11.66 -15.50
C THR A 92 -4.77 10.86 -16.54
N GLN A 93 -5.40 10.49 -17.68
CA GLN A 93 -4.80 9.71 -18.77
C GLN A 93 -4.25 8.35 -18.35
N ILE A 94 -4.69 7.81 -17.22
CA ILE A 94 -4.23 6.51 -16.72
C ILE A 94 -4.65 5.43 -17.73
N THR A 95 -5.85 5.55 -18.29
CA THR A 95 -6.44 4.64 -19.29
C THR A 95 -5.62 4.54 -20.58
N LYS A 96 -5.15 5.70 -21.09
CA LYS A 96 -4.34 5.79 -22.32
C LYS A 96 -2.94 5.20 -22.16
N LYS A 97 -2.31 5.36 -20.98
CA LYS A 97 -0.98 4.77 -20.70
C LYS A 97 -1.01 3.24 -20.64
N ALA A 98 -2.18 2.65 -20.42
CA ALA A 98 -2.34 1.21 -20.26
C ALA A 98 -2.92 0.48 -21.48
N GLY A 99 -3.37 1.20 -22.51
CA GLY A 99 -3.86 0.61 -23.75
C GLY A 99 -5.27 0.01 -23.67
N TYR A 100 -6.10 0.40 -22.69
CA TYR A 100 -7.47 -0.08 -22.55
C TYR A 100 -8.50 1.01 -22.89
N ARG A 101 -9.56 0.64 -23.61
CA ARG A 101 -10.75 1.47 -23.82
C ARG A 101 -11.75 1.14 -22.71
N CYS A 102 -12.08 2.12 -21.88
CA CYS A 102 -13.17 2.01 -20.91
C CYS A 102 -14.48 1.78 -21.69
N VAL A 103 -15.18 0.69 -21.40
CA VAL A 103 -16.46 0.30 -22.01
C VAL A 103 -17.58 0.70 -21.07
#